data_AF-A0A3L6RUQ3-F1
#
_entry.id   AF-A0A3L6RUQ3-F1
#
_cell.length_a   1.000
_cell.length_b   1.000
_cell.length_c   1.000
_cell.angle_alpha   90.00
_cell.angle_beta   90.00
_cell.angle_gamma   90.00
#
_symmetry.space_group_name_H-M   'P 1'
#
loop_
_entity.id
_entity.type
_entity.pdbx_description
1 polymer ?
#
loop_
_entity_poly.entity_id
_entity_poly.type
_entity_poly.pdbx_seq_one_letter_code
_entity_poly.pdbx_strand_id
1 'polypeptide(L)'
;MCRSRNQFVGYHKESSHKPSSYLIAKLRKQETVQKRCGPGTTAYEKAVRRLDSGEGVVDDGCRYLVYISYRGLDNRMLAVTSSFLYAVLTERVLLVNGAKDATELFCKPFRGTTWLLPRPDWFSSPLGRLQGYLGGSKESLGNMLQSGAITVSAGGNVSWSALRPPPYLYLHLSDGGGYGFHDKLFFCGAQQRLHVLARRPGDVAELMVLQAHHGRVSR
;
A
#
# COMPACT_ATOMS: atom_id res chain seq x y z
N MET A 1 12.71 -1.45 -23.67
CA MET A 1 11.47 -1.17 -24.43
C MET A 1 10.50 -2.34 -24.24
N CYS A 2 9.26 -2.12 -23.82
CA CYS A 2 8.31 -3.21 -23.50
C CYS A 2 7.46 -3.56 -24.74
N ARG A 3 7.80 -4.65 -25.44
CA ARG A 3 7.13 -5.03 -26.70
C ARG A 3 5.66 -5.41 -26.51
N SER A 4 5.36 -6.15 -25.44
CA SER A 4 4.01 -6.63 -25.16
C SER A 4 2.98 -5.49 -25.05
N ARG A 5 3.36 -4.33 -24.50
CA ARG A 5 2.47 -3.16 -24.36
C ARG A 5 1.89 -2.66 -25.69
N ASN A 6 2.67 -2.74 -26.77
CA ASN A 6 2.26 -2.22 -28.07
C ASN A 6 1.77 -3.33 -29.01
N GLN A 7 2.31 -4.54 -28.86
CA GLN A 7 2.01 -5.67 -29.74
C GLN A 7 0.79 -6.48 -29.28
N PHE A 8 0.31 -6.29 -28.03
CA PHE A 8 -0.84 -7.01 -27.48
C PHE A 8 -2.08 -6.99 -28.40
N VAL A 9 -2.36 -5.86 -29.03
CA VAL A 9 -3.52 -5.68 -29.92
C VAL A 9 -3.44 -6.60 -31.16
N GLY A 10 -2.23 -6.97 -31.61
CA GLY A 10 -2.06 -7.87 -32.76
C GLY A 10 -2.30 -9.35 -32.45
N TYR A 11 -2.27 -9.75 -31.17
CA TYR A 11 -2.42 -11.14 -30.75
C TYR A 11 -3.76 -11.42 -30.04
N HIS A 12 -4.50 -10.39 -29.65
CA HIS A 12 -5.75 -10.51 -28.90
C HIS A 12 -6.92 -9.86 -29.63
N LYS A 13 -8.08 -10.51 -29.56
CA LYS A 13 -9.35 -9.90 -29.99
C LYS A 13 -9.63 -8.67 -29.14
N GLU A 14 -10.19 -7.63 -29.77
CA GLU A 14 -10.66 -6.46 -29.03
C GLU A 14 -11.68 -6.87 -27.97
N SER A 15 -11.50 -6.34 -26.76
CA SER A 15 -12.43 -6.60 -25.66
C SER A 15 -13.75 -5.89 -25.91
N SER A 16 -14.86 -6.60 -25.72
CA SER A 16 -16.20 -6.01 -25.68
C SER A 16 -16.42 -5.12 -24.45
N HIS A 17 -15.62 -5.31 -23.40
CA HIS A 17 -15.69 -4.53 -22.17
C HIS A 17 -14.85 -3.27 -22.29
N LYS A 18 -15.52 -2.13 -22.51
CA LYS A 18 -14.89 -0.81 -22.55
C LYS A 18 -14.81 -0.20 -21.14
N PRO A 19 -13.66 0.35 -20.73
CA PRO A 19 -13.56 1.02 -19.44
C PRO A 19 -14.41 2.30 -19.43
N SER A 20 -15.06 2.58 -18.29
CA SER A 20 -15.84 3.81 -18.13
C SER A 20 -14.94 5.05 -18.11
N SER A 21 -15.50 6.19 -18.49
CA SER A 21 -14.80 7.49 -18.42
C SER A 21 -14.30 7.79 -17.00
N TYR A 22 -15.09 7.43 -15.99
CA TYR A 22 -14.72 7.56 -14.58
C TYR A 22 -13.46 6.74 -14.23
N LEU A 23 -13.40 5.47 -14.66
CA LEU A 23 -12.23 4.63 -14.42
C LEU A 23 -10.99 5.19 -15.12
N ILE A 24 -11.12 5.63 -16.38
CA ILE A 24 -10.01 6.26 -17.11
C ILE A 24 -9.49 7.49 -16.36
N ALA A 25 -10.38 8.37 -15.88
CA ALA A 25 -10.00 9.55 -15.12
C ALA A 25 -9.25 9.19 -13.83
N LYS A 26 -9.72 8.18 -13.08
CA LYS A 26 -9.04 7.68 -11.88
C LYS A 26 -7.66 7.09 -12.19
N LEU A 27 -7.50 6.36 -13.29
CA LEU A 27 -6.21 5.82 -13.72
C LEU A 27 -5.23 6.94 -14.12
N ARG A 28 -5.68 7.98 -14.82
CA ARG A 28 -4.84 9.16 -15.14
C ARG A 28 -4.42 9.94 -13.90
N LYS A 29 -5.32 10.07 -12.92
CA LYS A 29 -5.00 10.66 -11.62
C LYS A 29 -3.92 9.82 -10.90
N GLN A 30 -4.05 8.49 -10.93
CA GLN A 30 -3.08 7.59 -10.34
C GLN A 30 -1.69 7.71 -11.01
N GLU A 31 -1.62 7.80 -12.34
CA GLU A 31 -0.36 8.05 -13.06
C GLU A 31 0.31 9.36 -12.60
N THR A 32 -0.48 10.40 -12.36
CA THR A 32 0.01 11.70 -11.88
C THR A 32 0.56 11.61 -10.47
N VAL A 33 -0.16 10.95 -9.56
CA VAL A 33 0.29 10.72 -8.17
C VAL A 33 1.57 9.89 -8.14
N GLN A 34 1.63 8.81 -8.92
CA GLN A 34 2.82 7.96 -9.01
C GLN A 34 4.03 8.71 -9.58
N LYS A 35 3.82 9.64 -10.52
CA LYS A 35 4.90 10.47 -11.08
C LYS A 35 5.39 11.52 -10.09
N ARG A 36 4.48 12.16 -9.34
CA ARG A 36 4.80 13.22 -8.37
C ARG A 36 5.47 12.69 -7.11
N CYS A 37 4.97 11.57 -6.60
CA CYS A 37 5.34 11.03 -5.29
C CYS A 37 6.13 9.71 -5.40
N GLY A 38 6.39 9.19 -6.62
CA GLY A 38 7.09 7.92 -6.80
C GLY A 38 8.58 7.97 -6.47
N PRO A 39 9.28 6.82 -6.50
CA PRO A 39 10.70 6.76 -6.20
C PRO A 39 11.54 7.62 -7.14
N GLY A 40 12.59 8.24 -6.58
CA GLY A 40 13.45 9.20 -7.30
C GLY A 40 12.91 10.64 -7.32
N THR A 41 11.86 10.93 -6.57
CA THR A 41 11.32 12.28 -6.37
C THR A 41 11.69 12.83 -5.00
N THR A 42 11.77 14.16 -4.88
CA THR A 42 12.02 14.84 -3.60
C THR A 42 10.92 14.56 -2.57
N ALA A 43 9.67 14.36 -3.02
CA ALA A 43 8.56 13.99 -2.15
C ALA A 43 8.74 12.59 -1.55
N TYR A 44 9.21 11.62 -2.36
CA TYR A 44 9.54 10.29 -1.88
C TYR A 44 10.69 10.31 -0.86
N GLU A 45 11.77 11.04 -1.16
CA GLU A 45 12.92 11.17 -0.25
C GLU A 45 12.52 11.77 1.10
N LYS A 46 11.67 12.81 1.10
CA LYS A 46 11.11 13.39 2.33
C LYS A 46 10.27 12.38 3.11
N ALA A 47 9.43 11.60 2.42
CA ALA A 47 8.60 10.58 3.06
C ALA A 47 9.45 9.49 3.73
N VAL A 48 10.53 9.04 3.08
CA VAL A 48 11.47 8.07 3.66
C VAL A 48 12.19 8.65 4.88
N ARG A 49 12.70 9.89 4.81
CA ARG A 49 13.36 10.52 5.97
C ARG A 49 12.45 10.65 7.18
N ARG A 50 11.17 10.97 6.97
CA ARG A 50 10.17 11.02 8.06
C ARG A 50 9.97 9.66 8.70
N LEU A 51 9.88 8.62 7.87
CA LEU A 51 9.79 7.24 8.34
C LEU A 51 10.99 6.87 9.24
N ASP A 52 12.20 7.30 8.88
CA ASP A 52 13.43 7.05 9.65
C ASP A 52 13.46 7.82 10.97
N SER A 53 13.06 9.10 10.94
CA SER A 53 13.06 9.98 12.11
C SER A 53 11.95 9.67 13.13
N GLY A 54 10.98 8.83 12.76
CA GLY A 54 9.77 8.62 13.56
C GLY A 54 8.93 9.89 13.74
N GLU A 55 9.16 10.92 12.92
CA GLU A 55 8.34 12.11 12.90
C GLU A 55 6.91 11.75 12.49
N GLY A 56 5.96 12.38 13.19
CA GLY A 56 4.54 12.28 12.85
C GLY A 56 4.30 12.73 11.41
N VAL A 57 3.22 12.24 10.83
CA VAL A 57 3.01 12.41 9.39
C VAL A 57 2.50 13.82 9.09
N VAL A 58 3.15 14.48 8.13
CA VAL A 58 2.73 15.77 7.59
C VAL A 58 1.91 15.54 6.31
N ASP A 59 0.79 16.25 6.17
CA ASP A 59 0.00 16.21 4.93
C ASP A 59 0.69 17.01 3.82
N ASP A 60 1.56 16.34 3.07
CA ASP A 60 2.21 16.87 1.87
C ASP A 60 1.55 16.37 0.57
N GLY A 61 0.38 15.72 0.68
CA GLY A 61 -0.33 15.13 -0.43
C GLY A 61 0.29 13.85 -1.01
N CYS A 62 1.32 13.27 -0.39
CA CYS A 62 1.90 12.00 -0.81
C CYS A 62 1.64 10.90 0.23
N ARG A 63 0.85 9.90 -0.17
CA ARG A 63 0.50 8.73 0.65
C ARG A 63 0.95 7.48 -0.06
N TYR A 64 1.40 6.48 0.69
CA TYR A 64 2.02 5.29 0.09
C TYR A 64 1.32 4.01 0.54
N LEU A 65 1.32 3.03 -0.35
CA LEU A 65 0.94 1.66 -0.13
C LEU A 65 2.10 0.79 -0.60
N VAL A 66 2.65 -0.01 0.31
CA VAL A 66 3.73 -0.95 0.01
C VAL A 66 3.15 -2.36 0.00
N TYR A 67 3.16 -3.02 -1.15
CA TYR A 67 2.87 -4.44 -1.26
C TYR A 67 4.10 -5.24 -0.91
N ILE A 68 3.99 -6.11 0.09
CA ILE A 68 5.07 -7.00 0.53
C ILE A 68 4.82 -8.36 -0.10
N SER A 69 5.75 -8.80 -0.95
CA SER A 69 5.67 -10.14 -1.53
C SER A 69 6.05 -11.17 -0.46
N TYR A 70 5.10 -12.05 -0.12
CA TYR A 70 5.35 -13.25 0.69
C TYR A 70 5.54 -14.48 -0.21
N ARG A 71 6.13 -15.55 0.32
CA ARG A 71 6.59 -16.77 -0.39
C ARG A 71 5.62 -17.24 -1.50
N GLY A 72 6.17 -17.59 -2.68
CA GLY A 72 5.43 -18.13 -3.83
C GLY A 72 5.28 -17.16 -5.00
N LEU A 73 5.30 -17.67 -6.23
CA LEU A 73 4.99 -16.88 -7.46
C LEU A 73 3.46 -16.84 -7.71
N ASP A 74 2.78 -17.77 -7.06
CA ASP A 74 1.41 -18.19 -7.14
C ASP A 74 0.53 -17.11 -6.51
N ASN A 75 -0.38 -16.53 -7.30
CA ASN A 75 -1.31 -15.44 -6.93
C ASN A 75 -0.73 -14.02 -6.76
N ARG A 76 0.56 -13.80 -7.06
CA ARG A 76 1.16 -12.45 -7.01
C ARG A 76 0.47 -11.43 -7.92
N MET A 77 0.04 -11.85 -9.11
CA MET A 77 -0.64 -10.95 -10.04
C MET A 77 -2.00 -10.48 -9.49
N LEU A 78 -2.74 -11.37 -8.85
CA LEU A 78 -4.03 -11.06 -8.22
C LEU A 78 -3.83 -10.12 -7.02
N ALA A 79 -2.87 -10.45 -6.15
CA ALA A 79 -2.44 -9.64 -5.03
C ALA A 79 -2.05 -8.21 -5.45
N VAL A 80 -1.18 -8.08 -6.46
CA VAL A 80 -0.73 -6.78 -6.99
C VAL A 80 -1.90 -6.02 -7.64
N THR A 81 -2.78 -6.69 -8.36
CA THR A 81 -3.96 -6.07 -8.99
C THR A 81 -4.93 -5.53 -7.94
N SER A 82 -5.21 -6.31 -6.89
CA SER A 82 -6.03 -5.89 -5.76
C SER A 82 -5.41 -4.71 -5.02
N SER A 83 -4.09 -4.76 -4.80
CA SER A 83 -3.33 -3.66 -4.19
C SER A 83 -3.37 -2.39 -5.05
N PHE A 84 -3.27 -2.53 -6.37
CA PHE A 84 -3.36 -1.41 -7.30
C PHE A 84 -4.75 -0.78 -7.32
N LEU A 85 -5.80 -1.59 -7.38
CA LEU A 85 -7.17 -1.09 -7.28
C LEU A 85 -7.36 -0.30 -5.98
N TYR A 86 -6.87 -0.86 -4.88
CA TYR A 86 -6.91 -0.19 -3.59
C TYR A 86 -6.14 1.15 -3.58
N ALA A 87 -4.94 1.18 -4.17
CA ALA A 87 -4.16 2.41 -4.33
C ALA A 87 -4.90 3.48 -5.15
N VAL A 88 -5.58 3.09 -6.23
CA VAL A 88 -6.40 3.99 -7.06
C VAL A 88 -7.59 4.56 -6.28
N LEU A 89 -8.27 3.72 -5.50
CA LEU A 89 -9.43 4.13 -4.70
C LEU A 89 -9.06 5.08 -3.57
N THR A 90 -7.85 4.93 -3.01
CA THR A 90 -7.36 5.74 -1.88
C THR A 90 -6.34 6.82 -2.25
N GLU A 91 -6.03 6.95 -3.55
CA GLU A 91 -5.10 7.94 -4.08
C GLU A 91 -3.73 7.85 -3.41
N ARG A 92 -3.21 6.62 -3.37
CA ARG A 92 -1.90 6.27 -2.80
C ARG A 92 -0.95 5.86 -3.91
N VAL A 93 0.34 6.17 -3.74
CA VAL A 93 1.42 5.59 -4.55
C VAL A 93 1.52 4.10 -4.22
N LEU A 94 1.49 3.24 -5.24
CA LEU A 94 1.75 1.81 -5.05
C LEU A 94 3.24 1.53 -5.21
N LEU A 95 3.85 0.91 -4.20
CA LEU A 95 5.21 0.40 -4.22
C LEU A 95 5.18 -1.11 -4.03
N VAL A 96 5.71 -1.85 -4.98
CA VAL A 96 5.78 -3.32 -4.97
C VAL A 96 7.15 -3.71 -4.45
N ASN A 97 7.21 -4.42 -3.33
CA ASN A 97 8.41 -5.08 -2.87
C ASN A 97 8.72 -6.24 -3.82
N GLY A 98 9.53 -5.92 -4.82
CA GLY A 98 9.96 -6.82 -5.86
C GLY A 98 11.34 -7.37 -5.57
N ALA A 99 11.46 -8.63 -5.14
CA ALA A 99 12.65 -9.40 -5.50
C ALA A 99 12.84 -9.43 -7.04
N LYS A 100 13.98 -9.95 -7.51
CA LYS A 100 14.41 -9.93 -8.93
C LYS A 100 13.31 -10.32 -9.93
N ASP A 101 12.38 -11.16 -9.54
CA ASP A 101 11.31 -11.70 -10.38
C ASP A 101 10.30 -10.65 -10.87
N ALA A 102 9.95 -9.62 -10.09
CA ALA A 102 8.95 -8.63 -10.52
C ALA A 102 9.47 -7.73 -11.66
N THR A 103 10.78 -7.46 -11.66
CA THR A 103 11.46 -6.72 -12.73
C THR A 103 11.63 -7.52 -14.01
N GLU A 104 11.72 -8.86 -13.90
CA GLU A 104 11.91 -9.76 -15.03
C GLU A 104 10.57 -10.12 -15.70
N LEU A 105 9.49 -10.22 -14.92
CA LEU A 105 8.17 -10.63 -15.41
C LEU A 105 7.30 -9.46 -15.91
N PHE A 106 7.42 -8.27 -15.31
CA PHE A 106 6.51 -7.17 -15.59
C PHE A 106 7.21 -5.91 -16.11
N CYS A 107 6.60 -5.31 -17.13
CA CYS A 107 6.98 -3.97 -17.57
C CYS A 107 6.57 -2.90 -16.55
N LYS A 108 7.25 -1.75 -16.57
CA LYS A 108 6.85 -0.58 -15.80
C LYS A 108 5.46 -0.10 -16.27
N PRO A 109 4.43 -0.10 -15.40
CA PRO A 109 3.06 0.24 -15.82
C PRO A 109 2.88 1.76 -16.01
N PHE A 110 3.60 2.56 -15.23
CA PHE A 110 3.54 4.03 -15.26
C PHE A 110 4.72 4.62 -16.03
N ARG A 111 4.45 5.60 -16.91
CA ARG A 111 5.50 6.27 -17.68
C ARG A 111 6.25 7.28 -16.81
N GLY A 112 7.58 7.32 -16.94
CA GLY A 112 8.43 8.31 -16.28
C GLY A 112 8.59 8.13 -14.76
N THR A 113 8.16 7.00 -14.21
CA THR A 113 8.33 6.64 -12.79
C THR A 113 8.46 5.13 -12.64
N THR A 114 8.70 4.66 -11.42
CA THR A 114 8.68 3.25 -11.07
C THR A 114 7.64 2.97 -9.99
N TRP A 115 7.15 1.73 -10.00
CA TRP A 115 6.26 1.16 -9.00
C TRP A 115 6.97 0.14 -8.13
N LEU A 116 8.25 -0.12 -8.40
CA LEU A 116 9.07 -1.00 -7.60
C LEU A 116 9.59 -0.22 -6.42
N LEU A 117 9.50 -0.82 -5.25
CA LEU A 117 10.17 -0.29 -4.08
C LEU A 117 11.68 -0.35 -4.34
N PRO A 118 12.42 0.78 -4.24
CA PRO A 118 13.87 0.75 -4.32
C PRO A 118 14.40 -0.24 -3.29
N ARG A 119 15.35 -1.09 -3.70
CA ARG A 119 16.04 -1.93 -2.73
C ARG A 119 16.77 -0.99 -1.77
N PRO A 120 16.44 -1.00 -0.48
CA PRO A 120 17.19 -0.19 0.45
C PRO A 120 18.61 -0.72 0.53
N ASP A 121 19.58 0.17 0.69
CA ASP A 121 20.88 -0.24 1.19
C ASP A 121 20.62 -0.93 2.54
N TRP A 122 20.99 -2.21 2.59
CA TRP A 122 20.50 -3.27 3.48
C TRP A 122 20.49 -2.94 4.99
N PHE A 123 21.22 -1.91 5.42
CA PHE A 123 21.49 -1.65 6.83
C PHE A 123 20.75 -0.44 7.44
N SER A 124 20.12 0.43 6.64
CA SER A 124 19.68 1.75 7.15
C SER A 124 18.22 2.12 6.92
N SER A 125 17.46 1.33 6.14
CA SER A 125 16.07 1.67 5.86
C SER A 125 15.08 0.91 6.76
N PRO A 126 14.08 1.57 7.36
CA PRO A 126 12.96 0.94 8.05
C PRO A 126 12.15 0.01 7.13
N LEU A 127 12.22 0.23 5.81
CA LEU A 127 11.66 -0.66 4.79
C LEU A 127 12.56 -1.86 4.46
N GLY A 128 13.77 -1.95 5.03
CA GLY A 128 14.67 -3.11 4.89
C GLY A 128 14.18 -4.34 5.67
N ARG A 129 13.39 -4.13 6.73
CA ARG A 129 12.85 -5.20 7.59
C ARG A 129 11.47 -5.71 7.15
N LEU A 130 11.00 -5.35 5.95
CA LEU A 130 9.66 -5.72 5.47
C LEU A 130 9.38 -7.23 5.45
N GLN A 131 10.41 -8.07 5.29
CA GLN A 131 10.27 -9.52 5.30
C GLN A 131 10.12 -10.12 6.71
N GLY A 132 10.36 -9.34 7.76
CA GLY A 132 10.23 -9.77 9.16
C GLY A 132 8.85 -9.53 9.75
N TYR A 133 7.93 -8.87 9.02
CA TYR A 133 6.56 -8.73 9.47
C TYR A 133 5.80 -10.03 9.27
N LEU A 134 5.06 -10.43 10.31
CA LEU A 134 4.24 -11.64 10.35
C LEU A 134 2.93 -11.30 11.07
N GLY A 135 1.97 -12.22 11.07
CA GLY A 135 0.69 -12.00 11.76
C GLY A 135 0.82 -11.62 13.24
N GLY A 136 1.90 -12.03 13.93
CA GLY A 136 2.19 -11.67 15.32
C GLY A 136 2.91 -10.32 15.53
N SER A 137 3.19 -9.54 14.48
CA SER A 137 3.89 -8.27 14.60
C SER A 137 3.07 -7.24 15.37
N LYS A 138 3.69 -6.52 16.31
CA LYS A 138 3.02 -5.48 17.12
C LYS A 138 2.48 -4.34 16.26
N GLU A 139 3.09 -4.13 15.09
CA GLU A 139 2.75 -3.14 14.07
C GLU A 139 1.50 -3.53 13.24
N SER A 140 1.02 -4.77 13.37
CA SER A 140 -0.21 -5.22 12.70
C SER A 140 -1.41 -4.47 13.25
N LEU A 141 -2.24 -3.93 12.35
CA LEU A 141 -3.51 -3.29 12.72
C LEU A 141 -4.39 -4.23 13.54
N GLY A 142 -4.44 -5.52 13.22
CA GLY A 142 -5.21 -6.50 13.99
C GLY A 142 -4.73 -6.59 15.45
N ASN A 143 -3.42 -6.68 15.67
CA ASN A 143 -2.84 -6.74 17.00
C ASN A 143 -2.97 -5.43 17.77
N MET A 144 -2.86 -4.28 17.08
CA MET A 144 -3.10 -2.97 17.69
C MET A 144 -4.56 -2.80 18.14
N LEU A 145 -5.52 -3.29 17.35
CA LEU A 145 -6.93 -3.30 17.71
C LEU A 145 -7.20 -4.26 18.89
N GLN A 146 -6.59 -5.45 18.88
CA GLN A 146 -6.75 -6.44 19.92
C GLN A 146 -6.19 -5.96 21.28
N SER A 147 -5.04 -5.29 21.27
CA SER A 147 -4.38 -4.77 22.47
C SER A 147 -4.94 -3.44 22.97
N GLY A 148 -5.86 -2.81 22.23
CA GLY A 148 -6.38 -1.48 22.56
C GLY A 148 -5.36 -0.35 22.34
N ALA A 149 -4.29 -0.59 21.56
CA ALA A 149 -3.33 0.44 21.18
C ALA A 149 -3.95 1.47 20.21
N ILE A 150 -4.93 1.03 19.42
CA ILE A 150 -5.74 1.87 18.54
C ILE A 150 -7.22 1.55 18.76
N THR A 151 -8.04 2.58 18.83
CA THR A 151 -9.50 2.44 18.88
C THR A 151 -10.13 3.27 17.76
N VAL A 152 -11.14 2.69 17.11
CA VAL A 152 -11.85 3.33 16.01
C VAL A 152 -13.32 3.41 16.37
N SER A 153 -13.84 4.62 16.53
CA SER A 153 -15.27 4.83 16.82
C SER A 153 -16.13 4.50 15.59
N ALA A 154 -17.43 4.25 15.79
CA ALA A 154 -18.37 4.02 14.68
C ALA A 154 -18.39 5.15 13.63
N GLY A 155 -18.07 6.38 14.04
CA GLY A 155 -17.90 7.54 13.15
C GLY A 155 -16.63 7.52 12.30
N GLY A 156 -15.67 6.62 12.57
CA GLY A 156 -14.35 6.58 11.91
C GLY A 156 -13.29 7.45 12.57
N ASN A 157 -13.56 7.99 13.76
CA ASN A 157 -12.57 8.71 14.56
C ASN A 157 -11.58 7.72 15.16
N VAL A 158 -10.30 8.08 15.12
CA VAL A 158 -9.19 7.22 15.50
C VAL A 158 -8.54 7.79 16.75
N SER A 159 -8.43 6.99 17.80
CA SER A 159 -7.70 7.34 19.02
C SER A 159 -6.55 6.37 19.24
N TRP A 160 -5.38 6.92 19.56
CA TRP A 160 -4.17 6.18 19.82
C TRP A 160 -3.83 6.24 21.31
N SER A 161 -3.47 5.10 21.89
CA SER A 161 -3.05 5.03 23.29
C SER A 161 -1.62 5.55 23.49
N ALA A 162 -0.81 5.58 22.43
CA ALA A 162 0.54 6.12 22.44
C ALA A 162 0.56 7.63 22.17
N LEU A 163 1.42 8.36 22.89
CA LEU A 163 1.62 9.80 22.73
C LEU A 163 2.11 10.18 21.32
N ARG A 164 2.85 9.28 20.67
CA ARG A 164 3.25 9.39 19.26
C ARG A 164 2.79 8.14 18.50
N PRO A 165 1.83 8.27 17.57
CA PRO A 165 1.39 7.14 16.76
C PRO A 165 2.49 6.72 15.79
N PRO A 166 2.49 5.45 15.34
CA PRO A 166 3.50 4.97 14.41
C PRO A 166 3.37 5.68 13.04
N PRO A 167 4.48 5.92 12.32
CA PRO A 167 4.47 6.56 11.01
C PRO A 167 3.90 5.64 9.90
N TYR A 168 3.67 4.37 10.21
CA TYR A 168 3.08 3.38 9.31
C TYR A 168 2.20 2.39 10.09
N LEU A 169 1.35 1.69 9.34
CA LEU A 169 0.59 0.53 9.78
C LEU A 169 0.95 -0.68 8.92
N TYR A 170 1.04 -1.85 9.54
CA TYR A 170 1.12 -3.12 8.82
C TYR A 170 -0.27 -3.77 8.78
N LEU A 171 -0.65 -4.28 7.61
CA LEU A 171 -1.88 -5.03 7.40
C LEU A 171 -1.51 -6.47 7.05
N HIS A 172 -1.82 -7.36 7.98
CA HIS A 172 -1.72 -8.77 7.75
C HIS A 172 -3.02 -9.29 7.13
N LEU A 173 -2.99 -9.67 5.85
CA LEU A 173 -4.16 -10.23 5.17
C LEU A 173 -4.00 -11.71 4.84
N SER A 174 -2.86 -12.35 5.15
CA SER A 174 -2.56 -13.72 4.73
C SER A 174 -3.17 -14.78 5.64
N ASP A 175 -3.83 -15.79 5.07
CA ASP A 175 -4.44 -16.90 5.83
C ASP A 175 -3.38 -17.85 6.47
N GLY A 176 -2.09 -17.68 6.15
CA GLY A 176 -0.97 -18.54 6.55
C GLY A 176 -0.50 -18.44 8.01
N GLY A 177 -1.38 -18.05 8.93
CA GLY A 177 -1.12 -18.00 10.38
C GLY A 177 -1.11 -16.59 10.96
N GLY A 178 -2.12 -16.27 11.75
CA GLY A 178 -2.26 -15.00 12.48
C GLY A 178 -3.35 -14.07 11.96
N TYR A 179 -3.90 -14.32 10.77
CA TYR A 179 -5.07 -13.58 10.26
C TYR A 179 -6.33 -13.89 11.10
N GLY A 180 -6.65 -12.98 11.99
CA GLY A 180 -7.68 -13.14 13.00
C GLY A 180 -8.94 -12.30 12.74
N PHE A 181 -9.81 -12.29 13.74
CA PHE A 181 -11.01 -11.44 13.74
C PHE A 181 -10.65 -9.94 13.59
N HIS A 182 -9.62 -9.48 14.30
CA HIS A 182 -9.24 -8.06 14.29
C HIS A 182 -8.63 -7.61 12.96
N ASP A 183 -7.91 -8.47 12.24
CA ASP A 183 -7.43 -8.15 10.89
C ASP A 183 -8.59 -8.00 9.90
N LYS A 184 -9.64 -8.82 10.05
CA LYS A 184 -10.87 -8.73 9.22
C LYS A 184 -11.62 -7.41 9.41
N LEU A 185 -11.44 -6.72 10.53
CA LEU A 185 -12.06 -5.41 10.77
C LEU A 185 -11.59 -4.36 9.78
N PHE A 186 -10.45 -4.55 9.13
CA PHE A 186 -10.01 -3.73 8.00
C PHE A 186 -11.07 -3.60 6.89
N PHE A 187 -11.93 -4.61 6.70
CA PHE A 187 -12.99 -4.59 5.68
C PHE A 187 -14.24 -3.82 6.10
N CYS A 188 -14.30 -3.29 7.33
CA CYS A 188 -15.43 -2.56 7.89
C CYS A 188 -15.31 -1.03 7.67
N GLY A 189 -16.43 -0.37 7.38
CA GLY A 189 -16.47 1.05 6.98
C GLY A 189 -15.82 2.04 7.95
N ALA A 190 -15.85 1.77 9.26
CA ALA A 190 -15.24 2.66 10.27
C ALA A 190 -13.70 2.57 10.26
N GLN A 191 -13.16 1.35 10.18
CA GLN A 191 -11.73 1.08 10.08
C GLN A 191 -11.19 1.44 8.69
N GLN A 192 -12.07 1.39 7.68
CA GLN A 192 -11.83 1.91 6.35
C GLN A 192 -11.61 3.45 6.31
N ARG A 193 -12.01 4.17 7.38
CA ARG A 193 -11.80 5.62 7.54
C ARG A 193 -10.55 6.01 8.33
N LEU A 194 -9.91 5.07 9.05
CA LEU A 194 -8.44 5.13 9.10
C LEU A 194 -8.03 5.28 7.64
N HIS A 195 -7.06 6.12 7.27
CA HIS A 195 -6.62 6.19 5.87
C HIS A 195 -6.07 4.83 5.37
N VAL A 196 -6.86 3.77 5.29
CA VAL A 196 -6.55 2.35 5.10
C VAL A 196 -7.87 1.71 4.61
N LEU A 197 -7.97 1.12 3.41
CA LEU A 197 -9.28 0.79 2.81
C LEU A 197 -9.32 -0.28 1.70
N ALA A 198 -9.08 -1.59 1.93
CA ALA A 198 -9.23 -2.63 0.89
C ALA A 198 -10.30 -3.68 1.23
N ARG A 199 -10.85 -4.32 0.16
CA ARG A 199 -11.87 -5.40 0.07
C ARG A 199 -11.72 -6.05 -1.33
N ARG A 200 -11.83 -7.37 -1.64
CA ARG A 200 -12.42 -8.62 -1.07
C ARG A 200 -11.47 -9.83 -1.38
N PRO A 201 -11.72 -11.06 -0.86
CA PRO A 201 -10.73 -12.14 -0.74
C PRO A 201 -10.63 -13.05 -1.97
N GLY A 202 -9.41 -13.56 -2.16
CA GLY A 202 -8.96 -14.48 -3.19
C GLY A 202 -7.45 -14.32 -3.26
N ASP A 203 -6.75 -15.11 -2.45
CA ASP A 203 -5.29 -15.26 -2.33
C ASP A 203 -4.47 -14.00 -1.99
N VAL A 204 -3.93 -13.99 -0.77
CA VAL A 204 -3.79 -12.79 0.04
C VAL A 204 -2.37 -12.21 0.10
N ALA A 205 -2.32 -10.92 -0.16
CA ALA A 205 -1.16 -10.04 -0.13
C ALA A 205 -0.89 -9.50 1.28
N GLU A 206 0.37 -9.40 1.70
CA GLU A 206 0.73 -8.56 2.85
C GLU A 206 0.93 -7.11 2.42
N LEU A 207 0.42 -6.16 3.20
CA LEU A 207 0.45 -4.74 2.86
C LEU A 207 0.99 -3.92 4.03
N MET A 208 1.86 -2.96 3.74
CA MET A 208 2.21 -1.89 4.68
C MET A 208 1.63 -0.58 4.15
N VAL A 209 0.91 0.15 5.00
CA VAL A 209 0.26 1.41 4.69
C VAL A 209 0.95 2.53 5.46
N LEU A 210 1.55 3.47 4.73
CA LEU A 210 2.07 4.71 5.30
C LEU A 210 0.92 5.72 5.37
N GLN A 211 0.37 5.96 6.56
CA GLN A 211 -0.77 6.86 6.76
C GLN A 211 -0.33 8.30 6.97
N ALA A 212 -1.23 9.25 6.70
CA ALA A 212 -1.14 10.62 7.20
C ALA A 212 -2.12 10.79 8.36
N HIS A 213 -1.71 11.45 9.46
CA HIS A 213 -2.59 11.69 10.60
C HIS A 213 -2.93 13.16 10.77
N HIS A 214 -4.23 13.42 10.87
CA HIS A 214 -4.77 14.65 11.44
C HIS A 214 -5.07 14.39 12.92
N GLY A 215 -4.23 14.90 13.82
CA GLY A 215 -4.55 15.06 15.23
C GLY A 215 -5.03 16.49 15.47
N ARG A 216 -6.30 16.67 15.85
CA ARG A 216 -6.78 17.95 16.37
C ARG A 216 -6.09 18.18 17.72
N VAL A 217 -5.15 19.10 17.79
CA VAL A 217 -4.78 19.75 19.06
C VAL A 217 -5.93 20.71 19.38
N SER A 218 -6.80 20.34 20.32
CA SER A 218 -7.67 21.33 20.97
C SER A 218 -6.94 21.79 22.22
N ARG A 219 -6.80 23.11 22.32
CA ARG A 219 -6.28 23.84 23.48
C ARG A 219 -7.20 23.66 24.69
#